data_AF-A0A3S1KJM4-F1
#
_entry.id   AF-A0A3S1KJM4-F1
#
_cell.length_a   1.000
_cell.length_b   1.000
_cell.length_c   1.000
_cell.angle_alpha   90.00
_cell.angle_beta   90.00
_cell.angle_gamma   90.00
#
_symmetry.space_group_name_H-M   'P 1'
#
loop_
_entity.id
_entity.type
_entity.pdbx_description
1 polymer ?
#
loop_
_entity_poly.entity_id
_entity_poly.type
_entity_poly.pdbx_seq_one_letter_code
_entity_poly.pdbx_strand_id
1 'polypeptide(L)'
;MIRLDPATASLAAPPAVPAWALAASTVSSDADAAFQAGAALGALDTLARAQAAWAGAWRQRLALKCAAASMRLAGRAEDEAALRDAWQLCPSGADPGPAGAIFGAWRQLALQPPAVGADRLAKVAEMLGLAWDDEALADLRTKIEDVAGSRRQAPLAAAAIAAHVVAVRPDAELFGWWLADLVLAQGLRWPRPLPLLMTQAFGPAFRTDGGGGKRIRPGEKGFERAAKPPQCDALCRHSSRLASFADGVVGSI
;
A
#
# COMPACT_ATOMS: atom_id res chain seq x y z
N MET A 1 -25.51 -5.74 17.42
CA MET A 1 -25.13 -4.55 18.20
C MET A 1 -23.65 -4.68 18.56
N ILE A 2 -22.74 -4.08 17.80
CA ILE A 2 -21.31 -4.15 18.10
C ILE A 2 -21.05 -3.10 19.19
N ARG A 3 -20.79 -3.54 20.42
CA ARG A 3 -20.28 -2.63 21.47
C ARG A 3 -18.85 -2.27 21.09
N LEU A 4 -18.62 -1.01 20.73
CA LEU A 4 -17.29 -0.42 20.72
C LEU A 4 -16.89 -0.23 22.18
N ASP A 5 -15.79 -0.87 22.60
CA ASP A 5 -15.22 -0.69 23.92
C ASP A 5 -14.59 0.72 24.00
N PRO A 6 -15.08 1.63 24.85
CA PRO A 6 -14.66 3.03 24.88
C PRO A 6 -13.18 3.22 25.25
N ALA A 7 -12.54 2.19 25.83
CA ALA A 7 -11.12 2.22 26.19
C ALA A 7 -10.16 2.11 24.98
N THR A 8 -10.64 1.76 23.78
CA THR A 8 -9.78 1.59 22.58
C THR A 8 -10.01 2.65 21.51
N ALA A 9 -11.03 3.50 21.66
CA ALA A 9 -11.39 4.52 20.69
C ALA A 9 -10.68 5.85 21.00
N SER A 10 -9.36 5.90 20.79
CA SER A 10 -8.67 7.18 20.76
C SER A 10 -9.14 7.97 19.54
N LEU A 11 -9.86 9.07 19.79
CA LEU A 11 -10.21 10.10 18.81
C LEU A 11 -9.04 11.08 18.56
N ALA A 12 -7.81 10.68 18.89
CA ALA A 12 -6.65 11.56 18.75
C ALA A 12 -6.60 12.16 17.34
N ALA A 13 -6.61 13.49 17.28
CA ALA A 13 -6.46 14.23 16.05
C ALA A 13 -5.19 13.75 15.35
N PRO A 14 -5.24 13.47 14.04
CA PRO A 14 -4.07 13.01 13.31
C PRO A 14 -3.00 14.10 13.41
N PRO A 15 -1.73 13.73 13.68
CA PRO A 15 -0.66 14.70 13.79
C PRO A 15 -0.62 15.53 12.50
N ALA A 16 -0.64 16.85 12.67
CA ALA A 16 -0.51 17.77 11.55
C ALA A 16 0.87 17.58 10.94
N VAL A 17 0.93 17.22 9.65
CA VAL A 17 2.20 17.16 8.95
C VAL A 17 2.69 18.60 8.78
N PRO A 18 3.91 18.92 9.27
CA PRO A 18 4.39 20.28 9.20
C PRO A 18 4.56 20.73 7.75
N ALA A 19 4.27 22.00 7.45
CA ALA A 19 4.21 22.53 6.09
C ALA A 19 5.51 22.32 5.28
N TRP A 20 6.67 22.28 5.94
CA TRP A 20 7.95 21.99 5.28
C TRP A 20 8.04 20.55 4.73
N ALA A 21 7.34 19.58 5.35
CA ALA A 21 7.25 18.20 4.88
C ALA A 21 6.16 18.02 3.79
N LEU A 22 5.32 19.04 3.59
CA LEU A 22 4.31 19.11 2.52
C LEU A 22 4.85 19.84 1.29
N ALA A 23 5.91 20.63 1.44
CA ALA A 23 6.57 21.28 0.33
C ALA A 23 7.18 20.21 -0.58
N ALA A 24 6.59 20.05 -1.77
CA ALA A 24 7.18 19.26 -2.84
C ALA A 24 8.47 19.97 -3.30
N SER A 25 9.58 19.72 -2.59
CA SER A 25 10.87 20.20 -3.07
C SER A 25 11.26 19.36 -4.29
N THR A 26 11.84 20.00 -5.29
CA THR A 26 12.53 19.28 -6.36
C THR A 26 13.65 18.47 -5.71
N VAL A 27 13.46 17.16 -5.63
CA VAL A 27 14.46 16.23 -5.09
C VAL A 27 15.69 16.28 -5.97
N SER A 28 16.66 17.11 -5.61
CA SER A 28 17.86 17.34 -6.40
C SER A 28 18.91 16.26 -6.15
N SER A 29 18.90 15.62 -4.97
CA SER A 29 19.84 14.56 -4.59
C SER A 29 19.17 13.31 -4.01
N ASP A 30 19.90 12.18 -4.00
CA ASP A 30 19.46 10.94 -3.36
C ASP A 30 19.32 11.07 -1.83
N ALA A 31 20.09 11.97 -1.23
CA ALA A 31 20.00 12.30 0.19
C ALA A 31 18.69 13.02 0.52
N ASP A 32 18.28 13.99 -0.30
CA ASP A 32 16.99 14.68 -0.15
C ASP A 32 15.82 13.71 -0.31
N ALA A 33 15.91 12.78 -1.27
CA ALA A 33 14.92 11.74 -1.49
C ALA A 33 14.75 10.84 -0.26
N ALA A 34 15.87 10.41 0.33
CA ALA A 34 15.89 9.58 1.52
C ALA A 34 15.36 10.34 2.74
N PHE A 35 15.73 11.61 2.89
CA PHE A 35 15.26 12.47 3.98
C PHE A 35 13.74 12.69 3.91
N GLN A 36 13.21 13.05 2.74
CA GLN A 36 11.77 13.23 2.54
C GLN A 36 10.99 11.94 2.76
N ALA A 37 11.49 10.81 2.25
CA ALA A 37 10.86 9.52 2.49
C ALA A 37 10.88 9.13 3.98
N GLY A 38 11.98 9.42 4.68
CA GLY A 38 12.07 9.23 6.13
C GLY A 38 11.08 10.11 6.91
N ALA A 39 10.97 11.39 6.55
CA ALA A 39 10.01 12.32 7.14
C ALA A 39 8.56 11.86 6.89
N ALA A 40 8.27 11.41 5.67
CA ALA A 40 6.95 10.92 5.29
C ALA A 40 6.57 9.64 6.05
N LEU A 41 7.48 8.69 6.12
CA LEU A 41 7.28 7.45 6.86
C LEU A 41 7.18 7.69 8.36
N GLY A 42 7.93 8.63 8.92
CA GLY A 42 7.83 9.03 10.33
C GLY A 42 6.43 9.56 10.68
N ALA A 43 5.87 10.43 9.84
CA ALA A 43 4.51 10.93 10.03
C ALA A 43 3.44 9.84 9.86
N LEU A 44 3.63 8.91 8.92
CA LEU A 44 2.74 7.76 8.73
C LEU A 44 2.86 6.73 9.87
N ASP A 45 4.04 6.55 10.44
CA ASP A 45 4.30 5.53 11.47
C ASP A 45 3.46 5.77 12.72
N THR A 46 3.35 7.03 13.16
CA THR A 46 2.48 7.39 14.28
C THR A 46 1.02 7.00 13.99
N LEU A 47 0.51 7.30 12.80
CA LEU A 47 -0.87 6.97 12.40
C LEU A 47 -1.09 5.46 12.25
N ALA A 48 -0.14 4.75 11.66
CA ALA A 48 -0.21 3.32 11.46
C ALA A 48 -0.26 2.56 12.79
N ARG A 49 0.45 3.06 13.81
CA ARG A 49 0.50 2.47 15.16
C ARG A 49 -0.65 2.89 16.06
N ALA A 50 -1.20 4.09 15.88
CA ALA A 50 -2.21 4.65 16.80
C ALA A 50 -3.51 3.84 16.89
N GLN A 51 -3.80 2.99 15.90
CA GLN A 51 -5.01 2.15 15.84
C GLN A 51 -6.32 2.89 16.17
N ALA A 52 -6.42 4.16 15.74
CA ALA A 52 -7.61 4.98 15.94
C ALA A 52 -8.86 4.31 15.35
N ALA A 53 -10.04 4.64 15.88
CA ALA A 53 -11.31 4.04 15.46
C ALA A 53 -11.57 4.19 13.94
N TRP A 54 -11.10 5.29 13.33
CA TRP A 54 -11.22 5.56 11.90
C TRP A 54 -10.14 4.86 11.03
N ALA A 55 -9.12 4.25 11.63
CA ALA A 55 -7.97 3.71 10.91
C ALA A 55 -8.35 2.57 9.94
N GLY A 56 -9.40 1.80 10.26
CA GLY A 56 -9.96 0.79 9.36
C GLY A 56 -10.48 1.39 8.05
N ALA A 57 -11.32 2.44 8.15
CA ALA A 57 -11.86 3.15 6.99
C ALA A 57 -10.76 3.83 6.17
N TRP A 58 -9.75 4.39 6.84
CA TRP A 58 -8.57 4.95 6.17
C TRP A 58 -7.85 3.91 5.32
N ARG A 59 -7.52 2.74 5.89
CA ARG A 59 -6.88 1.64 5.16
C ARG A 59 -7.72 1.11 4.00
N GLN A 60 -9.04 1.04 4.14
CA GLN A 60 -9.91 0.63 3.03
C GLN A 60 -9.94 1.65 1.88
N ARG A 61 -9.89 2.96 2.19
CA ARG A 61 -9.76 4.00 1.15
C ARG A 61 -8.41 3.93 0.45
N LEU A 62 -7.34 3.65 1.19
CA LEU A 62 -6.02 3.40 0.62
C LEU A 62 -6.02 2.17 -0.30
N ALA A 63 -6.62 1.06 0.15
CA ALA A 63 -6.79 -0.15 -0.65
C ALA A 63 -7.52 0.12 -1.97
N LEU A 64 -8.59 0.90 -1.93
CA LEU A 64 -9.36 1.27 -3.12
C LEU A 64 -8.52 2.07 -4.13
N LYS A 65 -7.69 3.00 -3.66
CA LYS A 65 -6.78 3.76 -4.51
C LYS A 65 -5.69 2.90 -5.15
N CYS A 66 -5.09 1.99 -4.37
CA CYS A 66 -4.15 1.01 -4.92
C CYS A 66 -4.82 0.11 -5.95
N ALA A 67 -6.07 -0.30 -5.72
CA ALA A 67 -6.84 -1.08 -6.69
C ALA A 67 -7.10 -0.28 -7.97
N ALA A 68 -7.51 0.99 -7.90
CA ALA A 68 -7.68 1.83 -9.07
C ALA A 68 -6.37 2.04 -9.86
N ALA A 69 -5.25 2.24 -9.17
CA ALA A 69 -3.93 2.26 -9.82
C ALA A 69 -3.57 0.89 -10.44
N SER A 70 -3.98 -0.21 -9.81
CA SER A 70 -3.80 -1.57 -10.32
C SER A 70 -4.57 -1.81 -11.62
N MET A 71 -5.79 -1.28 -11.73
CA MET A 71 -6.59 -1.35 -12.97
C MET A 71 -5.84 -0.74 -14.15
N ARG A 72 -5.22 0.43 -13.94
CA ARG A 72 -4.39 1.07 -14.96
C ARG A 72 -3.19 0.19 -15.37
N LEU A 73 -2.54 -0.47 -14.42
CA LEU A 73 -1.43 -1.39 -14.71
C LEU A 73 -1.91 -2.61 -15.50
N ALA A 74 -3.10 -3.12 -15.18
CA ALA A 74 -3.74 -4.23 -15.88
C ALA A 74 -4.34 -3.84 -17.25
N GLY A 75 -4.22 -2.58 -17.69
CA GLY A 75 -4.80 -2.09 -18.95
C GLY A 75 -6.32 -1.99 -18.93
N ARG A 76 -6.93 -1.87 -17.74
CA ARG A 76 -8.37 -1.84 -17.52
C ARG A 76 -8.82 -0.43 -17.08
N ALA A 77 -10.07 -0.09 -17.35
CA ALA A 77 -10.60 1.28 -17.25
C ALA A 77 -11.41 1.54 -15.97
N GLU A 78 -11.66 0.51 -15.15
CA GLU A 78 -12.45 0.65 -13.93
C GLU A 78 -11.81 1.63 -12.95
N ASP A 79 -12.63 2.58 -12.52
CA ASP A 79 -12.28 3.58 -11.53
C ASP A 79 -12.70 3.14 -10.11
N GLU A 80 -12.51 4.03 -9.14
CA GLU A 80 -12.87 3.75 -7.75
C GLU A 80 -14.37 3.46 -7.56
N ALA A 81 -15.27 4.04 -8.37
CA ALA A 81 -16.70 3.80 -8.25
C ALA A 81 -17.04 2.39 -8.77
N ALA A 82 -16.56 2.05 -9.96
CA ALA A 82 -16.74 0.73 -10.54
C ALA A 82 -16.17 -0.38 -9.65
N LEU A 83 -15.02 -0.15 -9.00
CA LEU A 83 -14.43 -1.11 -8.05
C LEU A 83 -15.27 -1.28 -6.78
N ARG A 84 -15.89 -0.21 -6.27
CA ARG A 84 -16.82 -0.31 -5.14
C ARG A 84 -18.05 -1.10 -5.54
N ASP A 85 -18.62 -0.83 -6.71
CA ASP A 85 -19.82 -1.51 -7.19
C ASP A 85 -19.54 -3.00 -7.43
N ALA A 86 -18.42 -3.33 -8.10
CA ALA A 86 -18.00 -4.71 -8.34
C ALA A 86 -17.87 -5.52 -7.05
N TRP A 87 -17.50 -4.90 -5.94
CA TRP A 87 -17.39 -5.60 -4.65
C TRP A 87 -18.68 -5.58 -3.83
N GLN A 88 -19.35 -4.41 -3.72
CA GLN A 88 -20.47 -4.23 -2.80
C GLN A 88 -21.79 -4.74 -3.37
N LEU A 89 -21.93 -4.79 -4.70
CA LEU A 89 -23.09 -5.36 -5.37
C LEU A 89 -22.90 -6.86 -5.65
N CYS A 90 -21.70 -7.40 -5.44
CA CYS A 90 -21.45 -8.84 -5.53
C CYS A 90 -22.12 -9.58 -4.37
N PRO A 91 -23.01 -10.54 -4.65
CA PRO A 91 -23.57 -11.40 -3.60
C PRO A 91 -22.49 -12.15 -2.84
N SER A 92 -22.77 -12.46 -1.57
CA SER A 92 -21.85 -13.27 -0.75
C SER A 92 -21.61 -14.64 -1.40
N GLY A 93 -20.34 -14.99 -1.60
CA GLY A 93 -19.93 -16.26 -2.22
C GLY A 93 -19.97 -16.28 -3.75
N ALA A 94 -20.41 -15.19 -4.41
CA ALA A 94 -20.27 -15.05 -5.85
C ALA A 94 -18.87 -14.55 -6.24
N ASP A 95 -18.48 -14.80 -7.48
CA ASP A 95 -17.26 -14.24 -8.07
C ASP A 95 -17.45 -12.74 -8.36
N PRO A 96 -16.66 -11.84 -7.74
CA PRO A 96 -16.75 -10.41 -7.98
C PRO A 96 -16.08 -9.98 -9.30
N GLY A 97 -15.59 -10.94 -10.09
CA GLY A 97 -14.91 -10.75 -11.36
C GLY A 97 -13.51 -10.12 -11.19
N PRO A 98 -12.78 -9.86 -12.29
CA PRO A 98 -11.38 -9.43 -12.21
C PRO A 98 -11.18 -8.09 -11.48
N ALA A 99 -12.11 -7.13 -11.64
CA ALA A 99 -12.03 -5.84 -10.94
C ALA A 99 -12.21 -6.01 -9.43
N GLY A 100 -13.22 -6.78 -9.04
CA GLY A 100 -13.49 -7.08 -7.64
C GLY A 100 -12.42 -7.95 -7.00
N ALA A 101 -11.83 -8.90 -7.74
CA ALA A 101 -10.72 -9.73 -7.27
C ALA A 101 -9.47 -8.89 -6.96
N ILE A 102 -9.07 -7.99 -7.88
CA ILE A 102 -7.98 -7.04 -7.64
C ILE A 102 -8.27 -6.17 -6.42
N PHE A 103 -9.48 -5.60 -6.30
CA PHE A 103 -9.83 -4.81 -5.11
C PHE A 103 -9.79 -5.66 -3.83
N GLY A 104 -10.29 -6.89 -3.88
CA GLY A 104 -10.25 -7.84 -2.79
C GLY A 104 -8.84 -8.13 -2.28
N ALA A 105 -7.86 -8.23 -3.17
CA ALA A 105 -6.46 -8.47 -2.81
C ALA A 105 -5.93 -7.31 -1.94
N TRP A 106 -6.20 -6.06 -2.33
CA TRP A 106 -5.82 -4.87 -1.56
C TRP A 106 -6.61 -4.73 -0.26
N ARG A 107 -7.90 -5.09 -0.25
CA ARG A 107 -8.71 -5.12 0.99
C ARG A 107 -8.17 -6.13 1.99
N GLN A 108 -7.82 -7.33 1.53
CA GLN A 108 -7.23 -8.37 2.35
C GLN A 108 -5.92 -7.88 3.00
N LEU A 109 -5.06 -7.21 2.22
CA LEU A 109 -3.82 -6.62 2.72
C LEU A 109 -4.07 -5.63 3.87
N ALA A 110 -5.01 -4.71 3.67
CA ALA A 110 -5.39 -3.68 4.65
C ALA A 110 -6.06 -4.23 5.92
N LEU A 111 -6.69 -5.41 5.83
CA LEU A 111 -7.50 -6.02 6.89
C LEU A 111 -6.80 -7.14 7.65
N GLN A 112 -5.58 -7.52 7.30
CA GLN A 112 -4.88 -8.62 7.95
C GLN A 112 -3.54 -8.14 8.53
N PRO A 113 -3.06 -8.74 9.63
CA PRO A 113 -1.69 -8.49 10.11
C PRO A 113 -0.65 -8.76 9.00
N PRO A 114 0.55 -8.18 9.06
CA PRO A 114 1.62 -8.39 8.06
C PRO A 114 2.30 -9.78 8.20
N ALA A 115 1.51 -10.83 8.40
CA ALA A 115 1.97 -12.22 8.44
C ALA A 115 2.07 -12.80 7.03
N VAL A 116 3.11 -13.60 6.80
CA VAL A 116 3.34 -14.35 5.56
C VAL A 116 2.92 -15.78 5.79
N GLY A 117 1.93 -16.25 5.05
CA GLY A 117 1.48 -17.64 5.06
C GLY A 117 1.27 -18.11 3.63
N ALA A 118 1.60 -19.38 3.35
CA ALA A 118 1.48 -19.96 2.01
C ALA A 118 0.07 -19.78 1.44
N ASP A 119 -0.96 -20.14 2.21
CA ASP A 119 -2.38 -19.98 1.83
C ASP A 119 -2.74 -18.53 1.50
N ARG A 120 -2.17 -17.57 2.21
CA ARG A 120 -2.40 -16.15 1.96
C ARG A 120 -1.77 -15.73 0.63
N LEU A 121 -0.53 -16.15 0.38
CA LEU A 121 0.17 -15.82 -0.86
C LEU A 121 -0.53 -16.48 -2.06
N ALA A 122 -0.88 -17.76 -1.94
CA ALA A 122 -1.63 -18.50 -2.96
C ALA A 122 -2.97 -17.82 -3.28
N LYS A 123 -3.75 -17.50 -2.25
CA LYS A 123 -5.04 -16.81 -2.42
C LYS A 123 -4.89 -15.45 -3.11
N VAL A 124 -3.89 -14.66 -2.73
CA VAL A 124 -3.69 -13.33 -3.35
C VAL A 124 -3.19 -13.47 -4.78
N ALA A 125 -2.30 -14.43 -5.06
CA ALA A 125 -1.89 -14.76 -6.42
C ALA A 125 -3.09 -15.13 -7.31
N GLU A 126 -3.96 -16.02 -6.83
CA GLU A 126 -5.20 -16.40 -7.51
C GLU A 126 -6.11 -15.19 -7.78
N MET A 127 -6.32 -14.33 -6.78
CA MET A 127 -7.13 -13.11 -6.93
C MET A 127 -6.54 -12.12 -7.95
N LEU A 128 -5.23 -12.19 -8.21
CA LEU A 128 -4.55 -11.40 -9.23
C LEU A 128 -4.45 -12.12 -10.58
N GLY A 129 -5.06 -13.30 -10.72
CA GLY A 129 -5.05 -14.11 -11.94
C GLY A 129 -3.72 -14.79 -12.21
N LEU A 130 -2.90 -15.01 -11.17
CA LEU A 130 -1.57 -15.60 -11.27
C LEU A 130 -1.60 -17.06 -10.82
N ALA A 131 -1.29 -17.98 -11.75
CA ALA A 131 -1.06 -19.39 -11.42
C ALA A 131 0.35 -19.57 -10.86
N TRP A 132 0.50 -19.73 -9.55
CA TRP A 132 1.79 -19.93 -8.88
C TRP A 132 1.83 -21.32 -8.27
N ASP A 133 2.89 -22.08 -8.53
CA ASP A 133 3.10 -23.37 -7.89
C ASP A 133 3.56 -23.22 -6.43
N ASP A 134 3.34 -24.28 -5.65
CA ASP A 134 3.60 -24.29 -4.20
C ASP A 134 5.09 -24.14 -3.87
N GLU A 135 5.98 -24.64 -4.72
CA GLU A 135 7.43 -24.56 -4.53
C GLU A 135 7.92 -23.11 -4.69
N ALA A 136 7.50 -22.42 -5.76
CA ALA A 136 7.78 -21.01 -5.98
C ALA A 136 7.16 -20.11 -4.89
N LEU A 137 5.99 -20.46 -4.35
CA LEU A 137 5.41 -19.75 -3.21
C LEU A 137 6.21 -19.95 -1.92
N ALA A 138 6.76 -21.16 -1.71
CA ALA A 138 7.64 -21.45 -0.59
C ALA A 138 8.96 -20.65 -0.69
N ASP A 139 9.58 -20.63 -1.87
CA ASP A 139 10.79 -19.85 -2.14
C ASP A 139 10.55 -18.35 -1.95
N LEU A 140 9.42 -17.85 -2.47
CA LEU A 140 9.03 -16.45 -2.30
C LEU A 140 8.82 -16.10 -0.83
N ARG A 141 8.20 -17.00 -0.05
CA ARG A 141 8.07 -16.83 1.40
C ARG A 141 9.43 -16.73 2.07
N THR A 142 10.37 -17.63 1.76
CA THR A 142 11.74 -17.56 2.29
C THR A 142 12.40 -16.24 1.90
N LYS A 143 12.17 -15.76 0.67
CA LYS A 143 12.72 -14.47 0.24
C LYS A 143 12.13 -13.28 0.99
N ILE A 144 10.83 -13.31 1.27
CA ILE A 144 10.17 -12.27 2.08
C ILE A 144 10.78 -12.26 3.48
N GLU A 145 10.97 -13.42 4.10
CA GLU A 145 11.57 -13.55 5.44
C GLU A 145 13.03 -13.06 5.46
N ASP A 146 13.85 -13.39 4.46
CA ASP A 146 15.21 -12.86 4.28
C ASP A 146 15.23 -11.34 4.17
N VAL A 147 14.41 -10.78 3.29
CA VAL A 147 14.37 -9.33 3.04
C VAL A 147 13.84 -8.57 4.26
N ALA A 148 12.81 -9.08 4.94
CA ALA A 148 12.25 -8.46 6.13
C ALA A 148 13.16 -8.60 7.36
N GLY A 149 13.94 -9.68 7.47
CA GLY A 149 14.93 -9.91 8.53
C GLY A 149 16.26 -9.19 8.33
N SER A 150 16.53 -8.71 7.11
CA SER A 150 17.76 -7.98 6.79
C SER A 150 17.86 -6.64 7.52
N ARG A 151 19.08 -6.12 7.72
CA ARG A 151 19.30 -4.74 8.23
C ARG A 151 19.00 -3.65 7.18
N ARG A 152 18.33 -4.00 6.08
CA ARG A 152 18.00 -3.07 5.00
C ARG A 152 16.91 -2.11 5.47
N GLN A 153 16.98 -0.87 5.01
CA GLN A 153 15.93 0.12 5.26
C GLN A 153 14.61 -0.38 4.67
N ALA A 154 13.51 -0.27 5.43
CA ALA A 154 12.22 -0.84 5.04
C ALA A 154 11.74 -0.47 3.62
N PRO A 155 11.92 0.78 3.13
CA PRO A 155 11.55 1.13 1.74
C PRO A 155 12.40 0.42 0.68
N LEU A 156 13.68 0.20 0.98
CA LEU A 156 14.57 -0.51 0.07
C LEU A 156 14.29 -2.02 0.10
N ALA A 157 13.90 -2.56 1.26
CA ALA A 157 13.42 -3.94 1.38
C ALA A 157 12.14 -4.16 0.57
N ALA A 158 11.17 -3.22 0.66
CA ALA A 158 9.97 -3.21 -0.15
C ALA A 158 10.25 -3.14 -1.66
N ALA A 159 11.20 -2.28 -2.07
CA ALA A 159 11.63 -2.20 -3.46
C ALA A 159 12.29 -3.51 -3.95
N ALA A 160 13.10 -4.14 -3.10
CA ALA A 160 13.81 -5.36 -3.41
C ALA A 160 12.87 -6.54 -3.61
N ILE A 161 11.84 -6.70 -2.77
CA ILE A 161 10.87 -7.79 -2.95
C ILE A 161 10.05 -7.61 -4.23
N ALA A 162 9.64 -6.37 -4.57
CA ALA A 162 8.95 -6.10 -5.82
C ALA A 162 9.83 -6.42 -7.04
N ALA A 163 11.10 -6.01 -7.00
CA ALA A 163 12.07 -6.31 -8.05
C ALA A 163 12.31 -7.83 -8.19
N HIS A 164 12.43 -8.55 -7.08
CA HIS A 164 12.60 -10.00 -7.10
C HIS A 164 11.42 -10.71 -7.75
N VAL A 165 10.19 -10.35 -7.36
CA VAL A 165 8.96 -10.94 -7.93
C VAL A 165 8.90 -10.72 -9.44
N VAL A 166 9.16 -9.50 -9.92
CA VAL A 166 9.15 -9.20 -11.37
C VAL A 166 10.29 -9.89 -12.11
N ALA A 167 11.45 -10.08 -11.48
CA ALA A 167 12.56 -10.80 -12.08
C ALA A 167 12.27 -12.30 -12.24
N VAL A 168 11.62 -12.93 -11.26
CA VAL A 168 11.17 -14.32 -11.33
C VAL A 168 10.00 -14.46 -12.31
N ARG A 169 9.06 -13.50 -12.28
CA ARG A 169 7.81 -13.56 -13.02
C ARG A 169 7.38 -12.16 -13.51
N PRO A 170 7.70 -11.80 -14.77
CA PRO A 170 7.43 -10.46 -15.30
C PRO A 170 5.95 -10.03 -15.35
N ASP A 171 5.01 -10.98 -15.47
CA ASP A 171 3.56 -10.73 -15.45
C ASP A 171 3.00 -10.51 -14.03
N ALA A 172 3.78 -10.81 -12.98
CA ALA A 172 3.35 -10.71 -11.58
C ALA A 172 3.62 -9.35 -10.93
N GLU A 173 3.71 -8.27 -11.72
CA GLU A 173 4.07 -6.96 -11.20
C GLU A 173 3.09 -6.45 -10.13
N LEU A 174 1.79 -6.68 -10.31
CA LEU A 174 0.78 -6.33 -9.31
C LEU A 174 1.04 -7.01 -7.96
N PHE A 175 1.45 -8.27 -7.98
CA PHE A 175 1.80 -8.99 -6.77
C PHE A 175 3.09 -8.47 -6.15
N GLY A 176 4.07 -8.06 -6.96
CA GLY A 176 5.27 -7.37 -6.50
C GLY A 176 4.95 -6.09 -5.71
N TRP A 177 4.03 -5.26 -6.21
CA TRP A 177 3.56 -4.06 -5.49
C TRP A 177 2.80 -4.39 -4.21
N TRP A 178 1.95 -5.41 -4.24
CA TRP A 178 1.23 -5.88 -3.05
C TRP A 178 2.19 -6.36 -1.95
N LEU A 179 3.22 -7.12 -2.34
CA LEU A 179 4.27 -7.60 -1.44
C LEU A 179 5.18 -6.49 -0.93
N ALA A 180 5.41 -5.44 -1.72
CA ALA A 180 6.16 -4.28 -1.28
C ALA A 180 5.50 -3.59 -0.07
N ASP A 181 4.18 -3.38 -0.11
CA ASP A 181 3.43 -2.81 1.02
C ASP A 181 3.40 -3.75 2.24
N LEU A 182 3.37 -5.07 2.01
CA LEU A 182 3.47 -6.08 3.08
C LEU A 182 4.84 -6.03 3.77
N VAL A 183 5.93 -6.08 3.01
CA VAL A 183 7.32 -6.04 3.51
C VAL A 183 7.63 -4.69 4.17
N LEU A 184 7.11 -3.59 3.62
CA LEU A 184 7.23 -2.28 4.24
C LEU A 184 6.62 -2.29 5.65
N ALA A 185 5.41 -2.86 5.79
CA ALA A 185 4.74 -2.99 7.08
C ALA A 185 5.49 -3.90 8.05
N GLN A 186 6.13 -4.97 7.58
CA GLN A 186 6.98 -5.84 8.41
C GLN A 186 8.22 -5.09 8.92
N GLY A 187 8.95 -4.43 8.01
CA GLY A 187 10.16 -3.68 8.36
C GLY A 187 9.88 -2.52 9.31
N LEU A 188 8.73 -1.86 9.15
CA LEU A 188 8.26 -0.82 10.07
C LEU A 188 7.48 -1.37 11.27
N ARG A 189 7.25 -2.68 11.38
CA ARG A 189 6.47 -3.30 12.46
C ARG A 189 5.11 -2.65 12.67
N TRP A 190 4.42 -2.34 11.57
CA TRP A 190 3.05 -1.84 11.63
C TRP A 190 2.10 -2.99 11.98
N PRO A 191 1.07 -2.75 12.81
CA PRO A 191 0.13 -3.81 13.20
C PRO A 191 -0.66 -4.36 12.00
N ARG A 192 -0.88 -3.51 10.99
CA ARG A 192 -1.51 -3.87 9.71
C ARG A 192 -0.85 -3.09 8.57
N PRO A 193 -0.71 -3.67 7.38
CA PRO A 193 -0.21 -2.96 6.22
C PRO A 193 -1.06 -1.75 5.83
N LEU A 194 -0.40 -0.73 5.26
CA LEU A 194 -1.03 0.37 4.56
C LEU A 194 -0.80 0.18 3.06
N PRO A 195 -1.86 0.03 2.24
CA PRO A 195 -1.71 0.04 0.78
C PRO A 195 -1.27 1.43 0.31
N LEU A 196 -0.04 1.58 -0.16
CA LEU A 196 0.54 2.90 -0.45
C LEU A 196 1.26 2.91 -1.80
N LEU A 197 2.17 1.96 -2.01
CA LEU A 197 3.19 2.07 -3.04
C LEU A 197 2.60 2.00 -4.46
N MET A 198 1.57 1.20 -4.69
CA MET A 198 0.95 1.07 -6.01
C MET A 198 0.34 2.40 -6.51
N THR A 199 -0.13 3.26 -5.61
CA THR A 199 -0.64 4.60 -6.00
C THR A 199 0.44 5.49 -6.60
N GLN A 200 1.71 5.22 -6.29
CA GLN A 200 2.86 5.99 -6.76
C GLN A 200 3.40 5.48 -8.08
N ALA A 201 3.05 4.27 -8.52
CA ALA A 201 3.66 3.58 -9.67
C ALA A 201 3.60 4.36 -11.00
N PHE A 202 2.68 5.33 -11.13
CA PHE A 202 2.54 6.19 -12.31
C PHE A 202 2.90 7.66 -12.06
N GLY A 203 3.38 7.97 -10.86
CA GLY A 203 3.79 9.30 -10.46
C GLY A 203 5.12 9.72 -11.10
N PRO A 204 5.50 11.01 -10.98
CA PRO A 204 6.71 11.56 -11.58
C PRO A 204 7.99 10.84 -11.17
N ALA A 205 8.06 10.34 -9.92
CA ALA A 205 9.23 9.62 -9.41
C ALA A 205 9.53 8.32 -10.19
N PHE A 206 8.53 7.71 -10.83
CA PHE A 206 8.66 6.50 -11.64
C PHE A 206 8.73 6.79 -13.14
N ARG A 207 9.13 8.00 -13.54
CA ARG A 207 9.37 8.36 -14.94
C ARG A 207 10.87 8.50 -15.17
N THR A 208 11.33 8.00 -16.31
CA THR A 208 12.67 8.33 -16.81
C THR A 208 12.75 9.81 -17.20
N ASP A 209 13.93 10.42 -17.05
CA ASP A 209 14.15 11.83 -17.40
C ASP A 209 13.91 12.06 -18.90
N GLY A 210 13.13 13.10 -19.22
CA GLY A 210 12.67 13.43 -20.58
C GLY A 210 11.14 13.47 -20.67
N GLY A 211 10.57 14.56 -21.19
CA GLY A 211 9.12 14.79 -21.24
C GLY A 211 8.37 13.66 -21.95
N GLY A 212 7.65 12.83 -21.18
CA GLY A 212 6.95 11.64 -21.67
C GLY A 212 7.58 10.30 -21.26
N GLY A 213 8.65 10.31 -20.47
CA GLY A 213 9.48 9.15 -20.13
C GLY A 213 8.76 7.85 -19.77
N LYS A 214 9.34 6.73 -20.21
CA LYS A 214 8.91 5.36 -19.89
C LYS A 214 8.81 5.20 -18.37
N ARG A 215 7.78 4.46 -17.93
CA ARG A 215 7.61 4.08 -16.52
C ARG A 215 8.76 3.16 -16.08
N ILE A 216 9.41 3.51 -14.98
CA ILE A 216 10.43 2.70 -14.31
C ILE A 216 9.73 1.51 -13.65
N ARG A 217 10.02 0.31 -14.11
CA ARG A 217 9.46 -0.95 -13.59
C ARG A 217 10.27 -1.46 -12.38
N PRO A 218 9.68 -2.31 -11.52
CA PRO A 218 10.46 -3.00 -10.50
C PRO A 218 11.67 -3.72 -11.10
N GLY A 219 12.85 -3.50 -10.50
CA GLY A 219 14.12 -4.05 -10.97
C GLY A 219 14.86 -3.21 -12.02
N GLU A 220 14.25 -2.17 -12.61
CA GLU A 220 14.95 -1.26 -13.52
C GLU A 220 15.82 -0.23 -12.76
N LYS A 221 16.84 0.31 -13.44
CA LYS A 221 17.72 1.34 -12.88
C LYS A 221 16.89 2.55 -12.41
N GLY A 222 17.10 2.98 -11.17
CA GLY A 222 16.35 4.09 -10.57
C GLY A 222 15.09 3.67 -9.81
N PHE A 223 14.66 2.40 -9.90
CA PHE A 223 13.45 1.92 -9.20
C PHE A 223 13.56 2.06 -7.69
N GLU A 224 14.69 1.68 -7.09
CA GLU A 224 14.88 1.79 -5.63
C GLU A 224 14.83 3.24 -5.14
N ARG A 225 15.29 4.19 -5.97
CA ARG A 225 15.18 5.63 -5.67
C ARG A 225 13.72 6.07 -5.73
N ALA A 226 12.99 5.66 -6.77
CA ALA A 226 11.59 5.99 -6.98
C ALA A 226 10.64 5.37 -5.94
N ALA A 227 10.97 4.16 -5.47
CA ALA A 227 10.19 3.41 -4.48
C ALA A 227 10.26 3.98 -3.06
N LYS A 228 11.18 4.91 -2.79
CA LYS A 228 11.18 5.69 -1.55
C LYS A 228 9.96 6.62 -1.58
N PRO A 229 8.94 6.42 -0.74
CA PRO A 229 7.68 7.14 -0.85
C PRO A 229 7.91 8.64 -0.64
N PRO A 230 7.73 9.50 -1.67
CA PRO A 230 8.14 10.90 -1.57
C PRO A 230 7.05 11.79 -0.95
N GLN A 231 5.84 11.27 -0.73
CA GLN A 231 4.66 12.11 -0.54
C GLN A 231 3.85 11.74 0.69
N CYS A 232 3.97 12.58 1.72
CA CYS A 232 3.17 12.50 2.94
C CYS A 232 1.80 13.20 2.80
N ASP A 233 1.74 14.25 1.97
CA ASP A 233 0.67 15.25 1.94
C ASP A 233 -0.70 14.68 1.57
N ALA A 234 -0.77 13.90 0.48
CA ALA A 234 -2.03 13.31 0.03
C ALA A 234 -2.59 12.28 1.04
N LEU A 235 -1.71 11.55 1.73
CA LEU A 235 -2.07 10.47 2.66
C LEU A 235 -2.54 11.03 4.01
N CYS A 236 -1.83 12.03 4.54
CA CYS A 236 -2.16 12.68 5.80
C CYS A 236 -3.41 13.57 5.69
N ARG A 237 -3.66 14.22 4.54
CA ARG A 237 -4.94 14.92 4.30
C ARG A 237 -6.15 13.98 4.36
N HIS A 238 -5.99 12.72 3.93
CA HIS A 238 -7.07 11.74 4.01
C HIS A 238 -7.36 11.29 5.43
N SER A 239 -6.33 11.12 6.29
CA SER A 239 -6.55 10.84 7.71
C SER A 239 -7.18 12.03 8.44
N SER A 240 -6.76 13.27 8.17
CA SER A 240 -7.34 14.47 8.79
C SER A 240 -8.83 14.60 8.52
N ARG A 241 -9.28 14.39 7.28
CA ARG A 241 -10.72 14.41 6.95
C ARG A 241 -11.52 13.31 7.66
N LEU A 242 -10.93 12.13 7.86
CA LEU A 242 -11.60 11.01 8.53
C LEU A 242 -11.70 11.21 10.04
N ALA A 243 -10.66 11.78 10.65
CA ALA A 243 -10.69 12.12 12.07
C ALA A 243 -11.72 13.21 12.35
N SER A 244 -11.74 14.30 11.56
CA SER A 244 -12.75 15.35 11.71
C SER A 244 -14.19 14.84 11.52
N PHE A 245 -14.39 13.85 10.65
CA PHE A 245 -15.70 13.20 10.50
C PHE A 245 -16.05 12.33 11.72
N ALA A 246 -15.09 11.56 12.26
CA ALA A 246 -15.30 10.75 13.46
C ALA A 246 -15.61 11.61 14.69
N ASP A 247 -14.92 12.74 14.85
CA ASP A 247 -15.16 13.70 15.94
C ASP A 247 -16.56 14.31 15.85
N GLY A 248 -17.03 14.66 14.65
CA GLY A 248 -18.37 15.22 14.43
C GLY A 248 -19.51 14.23 14.69
N VAL A 249 -19.30 12.94 14.42
CA VAL A 249 -20.30 11.89 14.68
C VAL A 249 -20.41 11.58 16.17
N VAL A 250 -19.32 11.61 16.93
CA VAL A 250 -19.34 11.36 18.39
C VAL A 250 -19.85 12.57 19.16
N GLY A 251 -19.57 13.80 18.71
CA GLY A 251 -20.09 15.03 19.33
C GLY A 251 -21.60 15.28 19.16
N SER A 252 -22.30 14.44 18.38
CA SER A 252 -23.74 14.55 18.11
C SER A 252 -24.57 13.45 18.80
N ILE A 253 -23.97 12.65 19.68
CA ILE A 253 -24.61 11.59 20.49
C ILE A 253 -24.58 12.01 21.95
#